data_AF-A0AAV9CIJ4-F1
#
_entry.id   AF-A0AAV9CIJ4-F1
#
_cell.length_a   1.000
_cell.length_b   1.000
_cell.length_c   1.000
_cell.angle_alpha   90.00
_cell.angle_beta   90.00
_cell.angle_gamma   90.00
#
_symmetry.space_group_name_H-M   'P 1'
#
loop_
_entity.id
_entity.type
_entity.pdbx_description
1 polymer ?
#
loop_
_entity_poly.entity_id
_entity_poly.type
_entity_poly.pdbx_seq_one_letter_code
_entity_poly.pdbx_strand_id
1 'polypeptide(L)'
;MAGDALIYTADDRNVHSVDEVVDGERLTLTLWFTRDSSYDEDAKLVALLSQISLDSQNNTCVPFPASNHMYWYSPDPASQYGVNGFDVCWARLHILGYSLYSDHDRIQNSRSNSSDPLDLLNQPMRLGRDGKVFEMKFHNNLHALQVVLFYCWKVSDLKSSKGIEEDIQTTFQQSSQEEVSDLNTVLHFDSQLVGAFFCEDRFAFDWNDFSIAIAAWEEYVHRLRKELMSRIPQWSLGNQLC
;
A
#
# COMPACT_ATOMS: atom_id res chain seq x y z
N MET A 1 6.04 -16.52 18.29
CA MET A 1 6.32 -15.44 19.27
C MET A 1 6.95 -14.25 18.55
N ALA A 2 6.90 -13.06 19.14
CA ALA A 2 7.62 -11.92 18.58
C ALA A 2 9.14 -12.17 18.66
N GLY A 3 9.85 -11.94 17.55
CA GLY A 3 11.28 -12.24 17.43
C GLY A 3 11.60 -13.62 16.86
N ASP A 4 10.59 -14.46 16.59
CA ASP A 4 10.81 -15.72 15.89
C ASP A 4 11.10 -15.48 14.40
N ALA A 5 12.06 -16.23 13.87
CA ALA A 5 12.40 -16.22 12.45
C ALA A 5 11.92 -17.53 11.79
N LEU A 6 11.28 -17.40 10.64
CA LEU A 6 10.94 -18.52 9.76
C LEU A 6 11.79 -18.40 8.50
N ILE A 7 12.55 -19.44 8.18
CA ILE A 7 13.37 -19.53 6.97
C ILE A 7 12.81 -20.64 6.11
N TYR A 8 12.58 -20.34 4.84
CA TYR A 8 12.06 -21.28 3.86
C TYR A 8 12.66 -21.02 2.48
N THR A 9 12.60 -22.01 1.59
CA THR A 9 13.10 -21.86 0.21
C THR A 9 12.07 -21.11 -0.65
N ALA A 10 12.55 -20.30 -1.59
CA ALA A 10 11.72 -19.61 -2.57
C ALA A 10 11.60 -20.42 -3.88
N ASP A 11 11.33 -21.73 -3.78
CA ASP A 11 11.14 -22.62 -4.92
C ASP A 11 9.65 -22.97 -5.13
N ASP A 12 9.35 -23.65 -6.22
CA ASP A 12 8.00 -24.03 -6.64
C ASP A 12 7.31 -25.06 -5.71
N ARG A 13 8.06 -25.61 -4.75
CA ARG A 13 7.53 -26.58 -3.77
C ARG A 13 7.02 -25.90 -2.51
N ASN A 14 7.45 -24.67 -2.25
CA ASN A 14 7.10 -23.95 -1.04
C ASN A 14 6.10 -22.82 -1.31
N VAL A 15 4.90 -23.22 -1.75
CA VAL A 15 3.76 -22.31 -1.87
C VAL A 15 3.20 -22.05 -0.48
N HIS A 16 3.24 -20.79 -0.06
CA HIS A 16 2.78 -20.37 1.26
C HIS A 16 2.03 -19.04 1.16
N SER A 17 1.13 -18.83 2.10
CA SER A 17 0.35 -17.59 2.24
C SER A 17 0.31 -17.18 3.70
N VAL A 18 -0.05 -15.92 3.94
CA VAL A 18 -0.37 -15.43 5.27
C VAL A 18 -1.89 -15.36 5.37
N ASP A 19 -2.46 -16.04 6.36
CA ASP A 19 -3.88 -15.96 6.64
C ASP A 19 -4.29 -14.52 7.03
N GLU A 20 -5.58 -14.22 6.88
CA GLU A 20 -6.11 -12.93 7.24
C GLU A 20 -5.90 -12.60 8.72
N VAL A 21 -5.45 -11.37 9.00
CA VAL A 21 -5.36 -10.83 10.36
C VAL A 21 -6.74 -10.31 10.75
N VAL A 22 -7.50 -11.14 11.46
CA VAL A 22 -8.89 -10.84 11.86
C VAL A 22 -9.00 -9.86 13.03
N ASP A 23 -7.93 -9.65 13.80
CA ASP A 23 -7.86 -8.68 14.88
C ASP A 23 -6.41 -8.21 15.11
N GLY A 24 -6.27 -6.96 15.55
CA GLY A 24 -4.98 -6.30 15.80
C GLY A 24 -4.16 -6.04 14.54
N GLU A 25 -2.83 -6.15 14.67
CA GLU A 25 -1.90 -5.98 13.56
C GLU A 25 -0.76 -7.01 13.62
N ARG A 26 -0.19 -7.33 12.44
CA ARG A 26 0.98 -8.20 12.32
C ARG A 26 2.12 -7.44 11.66
N LEU A 27 3.13 -7.07 12.44
CA LEU A 27 4.38 -6.53 11.91
C LEU A 27 5.31 -7.69 11.52
N THR A 28 5.84 -7.67 10.30
CA THR A 28 6.77 -8.70 9.79
C THR A 28 7.88 -8.04 8.99
N LEU A 29 9.13 -8.43 9.26
CA LEU A 29 10.27 -8.15 8.41
C LEU A 29 10.49 -9.37 7.51
N THR A 30 10.34 -9.20 6.19
CA THR A 30 10.58 -10.26 5.21
C THR A 30 11.87 -9.93 4.46
N LEU A 31 12.79 -10.90 4.40
CA LEU A 31 14.08 -10.77 3.73
C LEU A 31 14.24 -11.93 2.74
N TRP A 32 14.82 -11.63 1.58
CA TRP A 32 15.19 -12.63 0.59
C TRP A 32 16.71 -12.69 0.49
N PHE A 33 17.24 -13.90 0.56
CA PHE A 33 18.67 -14.16 0.40
C PHE A 33 18.89 -15.02 -0.83
N THR A 34 20.03 -14.81 -1.48
CA THR A 34 20.48 -15.59 -2.62
C THR A 34 21.87 -16.13 -2.36
N ARG A 35 22.12 -17.34 -2.87
CA ARG A 35 23.47 -17.93 -2.85
C ARG A 35 24.32 -17.47 -4.03
N ASP A 36 23.70 -16.79 -4.99
CA ASP A 36 24.39 -16.22 -6.14
C ASP A 36 25.02 -14.89 -5.74
N SER A 37 26.35 -14.89 -5.62
CA SER A 37 27.13 -13.72 -5.23
C SER A 37 27.03 -12.54 -6.20
N SER A 38 26.49 -12.73 -7.41
CA SER A 38 26.22 -11.62 -8.33
C SER A 38 25.06 -10.73 -7.87
N TYR A 39 24.24 -11.21 -6.94
CA TYR A 39 23.11 -10.52 -6.32
C TYR A 39 23.32 -10.31 -4.81
N ASP A 40 24.58 -10.22 -4.36
CA ASP A 40 24.90 -9.89 -2.96
C ASP A 40 24.51 -8.42 -2.67
N GLU A 41 23.32 -8.26 -2.10
CA GLU A 41 22.77 -6.98 -1.66
C GLU A 41 22.99 -6.75 -0.16
N ASP A 42 23.60 -7.70 0.56
CA ASP A 42 23.73 -7.67 2.03
C ASP A 42 24.59 -6.47 2.45
N ALA A 43 25.71 -6.24 1.75
CA ALA A 43 26.58 -5.10 2.00
C ALA A 43 25.86 -3.76 1.78
N LYS A 44 24.97 -3.68 0.78
CA LYS A 44 24.19 -2.46 0.50
C LYS A 44 23.13 -2.23 1.56
N LEU A 45 22.44 -3.29 2.00
CA LEU A 45 21.46 -3.25 3.07
C LEU A 45 22.09 -2.83 4.41
N VAL A 46 23.20 -3.44 4.80
CA VAL A 46 23.92 -3.10 6.04
C VAL A 46 24.44 -1.67 5.99
N ALA A 47 24.99 -1.24 4.85
CA ALA A 47 25.41 0.15 4.66
C ALA A 47 24.24 1.13 4.77
N LEU A 48 23.08 0.80 4.19
CA LEU A 48 21.87 1.61 4.28
C LEU A 48 21.38 1.69 5.73
N LEU A 49 21.24 0.56 6.42
CA LEU A 49 20.80 0.52 7.82
C LEU A 49 21.75 1.30 8.75
N SER A 50 23.05 1.30 8.46
CA SER A 50 24.05 2.08 9.19
C SER A 50 23.96 3.59 8.92
N GLN A 51 23.43 3.97 7.75
CA GLN A 51 23.19 5.36 7.34
C GLN A 51 21.84 5.90 7.80
N ILE A 52 20.92 5.05 8.29
CA ILE A 52 19.68 5.47 8.94
C ILE A 52 20.05 6.16 10.25
N SER A 53 20.51 7.41 10.14
CA SER A 53 20.69 8.32 11.25
C SER A 53 19.30 8.62 11.81
N LEU A 54 19.20 8.65 13.14
CA LEU A 54 17.98 9.01 13.88
C LEU A 54 17.42 10.40 13.52
N ASP A 55 18.16 11.19 12.72
CA ASP A 55 17.86 12.55 12.31
C ASP A 55 17.29 12.71 10.88
N SER A 56 16.81 11.66 10.21
CA SER A 56 16.22 11.83 8.87
C SER A 56 14.89 12.62 8.94
N GLN A 57 14.99 13.95 8.84
CA GLN A 57 13.89 14.93 8.78
C GLN A 57 13.01 14.83 7.52
N ASN A 58 13.14 13.76 6.71
CA ASN A 58 12.17 13.52 5.65
C ASN A 58 10.86 13.06 6.29
N ASN A 59 9.95 14.03 6.43
CA ASN A 59 8.65 13.95 7.11
C ASN A 59 7.64 12.98 6.49
N THR A 60 7.93 12.39 5.33
CA THR A 60 6.99 11.46 4.70
C THR A 60 7.09 10.10 5.38
N CYS A 61 6.00 9.68 6.03
CA CYS A 61 5.87 8.35 6.62
C CYS A 61 5.48 7.27 5.60
N VAL A 62 5.41 7.64 4.32
CA VAL A 62 5.05 6.75 3.22
C VAL A 62 6.31 6.01 2.75
N PRO A 63 6.35 4.67 2.85
CA PRO A 63 7.48 3.90 2.35
C PRO A 63 7.55 3.98 0.83
N PHE A 64 8.77 3.87 0.28
CA PHE A 64 8.91 3.61 -1.15
C PHE A 64 8.30 2.25 -1.47
N PRO A 65 7.40 2.15 -2.47
CA PRO A 65 6.83 0.87 -2.85
C PRO A 65 7.94 -0.05 -3.38
N ALA A 66 7.81 -1.34 -3.11
CA ALA A 66 8.56 -2.36 -3.83
C ALA A 66 8.24 -2.29 -5.34
N SER A 67 9.03 -2.97 -6.17
CA SER A 67 8.73 -3.08 -7.61
C SER A 67 7.27 -3.52 -7.82
N ASN A 68 6.57 -2.90 -8.78
CA ASN A 68 5.19 -3.28 -9.15
C ASN A 68 5.04 -4.76 -9.48
N HIS A 69 6.13 -5.38 -9.91
CA HIS A 69 6.20 -6.80 -10.21
C HIS A 69 5.91 -7.68 -8.99
N MET A 70 6.20 -7.20 -7.77
CA MET A 70 5.90 -7.90 -6.52
C MET A 70 4.40 -7.90 -6.19
N TYR A 71 3.66 -6.93 -6.74
CA TYR A 71 2.23 -6.78 -6.54
C TYR A 71 1.42 -7.28 -7.74
N TRP A 72 2.09 -7.70 -8.82
CA TRP A 72 1.44 -8.19 -10.02
C TRP A 72 1.09 -9.68 -9.88
N TYR A 73 -0.19 -10.00 -10.02
CA TYR A 73 -0.67 -11.36 -10.12
C TYR A 73 -1.00 -11.70 -11.58
N SER A 74 -0.50 -12.83 -12.06
CA SER A 74 -0.87 -13.42 -13.36
C SER A 74 -1.23 -14.91 -13.16
N PRO A 75 -2.39 -15.37 -13.65
CA PRO A 75 -2.79 -16.77 -13.59
C PRO A 75 -2.00 -17.66 -14.58
N ASP A 76 -1.36 -17.07 -15.60
CA ASP A 76 -0.47 -17.80 -16.52
C ASP A 76 1.01 -17.43 -16.29
N PRO A 77 1.78 -18.29 -15.60
CA PRO A 77 3.20 -18.05 -15.34
C PRO A 77 4.09 -18.17 -16.59
N ALA A 78 3.60 -18.75 -17.70
CA ALA A 78 4.34 -18.81 -18.96
C ALA A 78 4.28 -17.48 -19.74
N SER A 79 3.30 -16.64 -19.42
CA SER A 79 3.23 -15.28 -19.92
C SER A 79 4.09 -14.38 -19.02
N GLN A 80 5.35 -14.17 -19.39
CA GLN A 80 6.11 -13.04 -18.85
C GLN A 80 5.31 -11.78 -19.18
N TYR A 81 4.67 -11.20 -18.16
CA TYR A 81 3.81 -10.02 -18.28
C TYR A 81 2.64 -10.21 -19.25
N GLY A 82 1.91 -11.31 -19.08
CA GLY A 82 0.68 -11.55 -19.82
C GLY A 82 -0.36 -10.44 -19.66
N VAL A 83 -1.13 -10.23 -20.72
CA VAL A 83 -2.25 -9.27 -20.84
C VAL A 83 -3.37 -9.53 -19.81
N ASN A 84 -3.37 -10.71 -19.15
CA ASN A 84 -4.42 -11.17 -18.24
C ASN A 84 -3.95 -11.23 -16.78
N GLY A 85 -3.44 -10.13 -16.23
CA GLY A 85 -3.08 -10.02 -14.81
C GLY A 85 -3.66 -8.79 -14.15
N PHE A 86 -3.44 -8.65 -12.85
CA PHE A 86 -3.83 -7.45 -12.11
C PHE A 86 -2.83 -7.13 -10.99
N ASP A 87 -2.76 -5.85 -10.64
CA ASP A 87 -2.10 -5.41 -9.42
C ASP A 87 -3.00 -5.71 -8.21
N VAL A 88 -2.46 -6.42 -7.21
CA VAL A 88 -3.22 -6.87 -6.04
C VAL A 88 -3.72 -5.70 -5.18
N CYS A 89 -2.99 -4.58 -5.14
CA CYS A 89 -3.42 -3.42 -4.35
C CYS A 89 -4.65 -2.78 -4.98
N TRP A 90 -4.61 -2.63 -6.30
CA TRP A 90 -5.70 -2.10 -7.09
C TRP A 90 -6.92 -3.02 -7.06
N ALA A 91 -6.72 -4.33 -7.21
CA ALA A 91 -7.79 -5.31 -7.10
C ALA A 91 -8.51 -5.20 -5.75
N ARG A 92 -7.75 -5.13 -4.65
CA ARG A 92 -8.32 -5.02 -3.31
C ARG A 92 -9.10 -3.71 -3.10
N LEU A 93 -8.59 -2.59 -3.62
CA LEU A 93 -9.33 -1.32 -3.63
C LEU A 93 -10.65 -1.43 -4.40
N HIS A 94 -10.63 -2.08 -5.57
CA HIS A 94 -11.82 -2.27 -6.40
C HIS A 94 -12.91 -3.07 -5.68
N ILE A 95 -12.54 -4.18 -5.02
CA ILE A 95 -13.47 -5.01 -4.23
C ILE A 95 -14.08 -4.24 -3.07
N LEU A 96 -13.30 -3.36 -2.45
CA LEU A 96 -13.78 -2.49 -1.39
C LEU A 96 -14.67 -1.36 -1.92
N GLY A 97 -14.90 -1.26 -3.24
CA GLY A 97 -15.77 -0.30 -3.89
C GLY A 97 -15.09 1.01 -4.29
N TYR A 98 -13.75 1.02 -4.37
CA TYR A 98 -12.98 2.20 -4.77
C TYR A 98 -12.47 2.10 -6.22
N SER A 99 -12.48 3.23 -6.91
CA SER A 99 -11.83 3.42 -8.21
C SER A 99 -10.61 4.33 -8.05
N LEU A 100 -9.60 4.12 -8.91
CA LEU A 100 -8.39 4.91 -8.95
C LEU A 100 -8.43 5.90 -10.11
N TYR A 101 -8.03 7.13 -9.86
CA TYR A 101 -8.06 8.23 -10.82
C TYR A 101 -6.69 8.89 -10.94
N SER A 102 -6.21 9.07 -12.17
CA SER A 102 -4.96 9.77 -12.47
C SER A 102 -5.21 11.02 -13.33
N ASP A 103 -4.34 12.02 -13.20
CA ASP A 103 -4.39 13.24 -14.02
C ASP A 103 -4.28 12.87 -15.52
N HIS A 104 -5.16 13.44 -16.36
CA HIS A 104 -5.33 13.03 -17.77
C HIS A 104 -4.05 13.21 -18.62
N ASP A 105 -3.29 14.27 -18.40
CA ASP A 105 -2.01 14.55 -19.07
C ASP A 105 -0.98 13.43 -18.87
N ARG A 106 -1.01 12.76 -17.72
CA ARG A 106 -0.07 11.68 -17.38
C ARG A 106 -0.42 10.38 -18.10
N ILE A 107 -1.71 10.11 -18.26
CA ILE A 107 -2.19 8.94 -19.00
C ILE A 107 -1.82 9.06 -20.48
N GLN A 108 -1.99 10.24 -21.08
CA GLN A 108 -1.60 10.46 -22.47
C GLN A 108 -0.08 10.31 -22.66
N ASN A 109 0.72 10.87 -21.76
CA ASN A 109 2.18 10.73 -21.80
C ASN A 109 2.67 9.28 -21.59
N SER A 110 2.00 8.49 -20.76
CA SER A 110 2.30 7.06 -20.57
C SER A 110 1.95 6.19 -21.77
N ARG A 111 0.96 6.61 -22.58
CA ARG A 111 0.60 5.93 -23.85
C ARG A 111 1.54 6.33 -24.99
N SER A 112 2.10 7.54 -24.95
CA SER A 112 2.98 8.05 -26.00
C SER A 112 4.45 7.68 -25.80
N ASN A 113 4.91 7.61 -24.55
CA ASN A 113 6.22 7.09 -24.21
C ASN A 113 6.03 5.59 -23.93
N SER A 114 6.86 4.71 -24.49
CA SER A 114 6.77 3.26 -24.33
C SER A 114 7.07 2.75 -22.90
N SER A 115 6.65 3.47 -21.87
CA SER A 115 6.78 3.10 -20.46
C SER A 115 5.85 1.95 -20.11
N ASP A 116 6.26 1.15 -19.13
CA ASP A 116 5.44 0.07 -18.57
C ASP A 116 4.11 0.68 -18.04
N PRO A 117 2.93 0.22 -18.51
CA PRO A 117 1.65 0.70 -18.00
C PRO A 117 1.52 0.62 -16.47
N LEU A 118 2.25 -0.29 -15.82
CA LEU A 118 2.29 -0.40 -14.36
C LEU A 118 2.93 0.81 -13.68
N ASP A 119 3.77 1.58 -14.37
CA ASP A 119 4.39 2.79 -13.81
C ASP A 119 3.35 3.83 -13.36
N LEU A 120 2.15 3.80 -13.95
CA LEU A 120 1.02 4.64 -13.54
C LEU A 120 0.61 4.36 -12.08
N LEU A 121 0.75 3.13 -11.60
CA LEU A 121 0.37 2.75 -10.24
C LEU A 121 1.30 3.36 -9.17
N ASN A 122 2.51 3.74 -9.57
CA ASN A 122 3.47 4.45 -8.72
C ASN A 122 3.31 5.98 -8.74
N GLN A 123 2.41 6.50 -9.57
CA GLN A 123 2.19 7.94 -9.66
C GLN A 123 1.13 8.42 -8.65
N PRO A 124 1.17 9.72 -8.29
CA PRO A 124 0.13 10.30 -7.46
C PRO A 124 -1.26 10.15 -8.09
N MET A 125 -2.24 9.72 -7.30
CA MET A 125 -3.59 9.38 -7.76
C MET A 125 -4.67 9.75 -6.74
N ARG A 126 -5.92 9.81 -7.18
CA ARG A 126 -7.10 10.06 -6.32
C ARG A 126 -7.95 8.80 -6.20
N LEU A 127 -8.63 8.67 -5.07
CA LEU A 127 -9.65 7.65 -4.87
C LEU A 127 -11.01 8.19 -5.26
N GLY A 128 -11.84 7.35 -5.87
CA GLY A 128 -13.27 7.62 -5.98
C GLY A 128 -14.10 6.44 -5.51
N ARG A 129 -15.33 6.73 -5.14
CA ARG A 129 -16.34 5.78 -4.65
C ARG A 129 -17.72 6.39 -4.82
N ASP A 130 -18.70 5.58 -5.19
CA ASP A 130 -20.10 6.00 -5.41
C ASP A 130 -20.24 7.20 -6.37
N GLY A 131 -19.44 7.21 -7.45
CA GLY A 131 -19.44 8.28 -8.45
C GLY A 131 -18.82 9.61 -8.00
N LYS A 132 -18.23 9.66 -6.80
CA LYS A 132 -17.51 10.83 -6.27
C LYS A 132 -16.01 10.56 -6.26
N VAL A 133 -15.21 11.61 -6.46
CA VAL A 133 -13.75 11.57 -6.37
C VAL A 133 -13.31 12.39 -5.16
N PHE A 134 -12.45 11.81 -4.35
CA PHE A 134 -11.83 12.44 -3.19
C PHE A 134 -10.72 13.39 -3.64
N GLU A 135 -10.68 14.59 -3.07
CA GLU A 135 -9.77 15.64 -3.52
C GLU A 135 -8.29 15.31 -3.27
N MET A 136 -7.99 14.67 -2.14
CA MET A 136 -6.63 14.35 -1.73
C MET A 136 -5.94 13.41 -2.71
N LYS A 137 -4.70 13.76 -3.09
CA LYS A 137 -3.81 12.89 -3.87
C LYS A 137 -3.03 11.95 -2.94
N PHE A 138 -3.15 10.66 -3.19
CA PHE A 138 -2.30 9.63 -2.60
C PHE A 138 -1.02 9.51 -3.41
N HIS A 139 0.10 9.16 -2.76
CA HIS A 139 1.40 9.02 -3.42
C HIS A 139 1.43 7.95 -4.52
N ASN A 140 0.70 6.84 -4.31
CA ASN A 140 0.56 5.70 -5.23
C ASN A 140 -0.63 4.83 -4.78
N ASN A 141 -0.91 3.74 -5.51
CA ASN A 141 -2.00 2.81 -5.20
C ASN A 141 -1.82 2.11 -3.83
N LEU A 142 -0.59 1.78 -3.46
CA LEU A 142 -0.26 1.14 -2.17
C LEU A 142 -0.60 2.07 -0.99
N HIS A 143 -0.21 3.35 -1.08
CA HIS A 143 -0.57 4.35 -0.08
C HIS A 143 -2.09 4.50 0.05
N ALA A 144 -2.80 4.53 -1.07
CA ALA A 144 -4.26 4.57 -1.07
C ALA A 144 -4.87 3.33 -0.38
N LEU A 145 -4.38 2.13 -0.69
CA LEU A 145 -4.83 0.90 -0.05
C LEU A 145 -4.55 0.90 1.46
N GLN A 146 -3.37 1.33 1.89
CA GLN A 146 -3.02 1.38 3.32
C GLN A 146 -4.00 2.24 4.14
N VAL A 147 -4.36 3.41 3.62
CA VAL A 147 -5.33 4.31 4.27
C VAL A 147 -6.73 3.68 4.26
N VAL A 148 -7.16 3.09 3.15
CA VAL A 148 -8.47 2.41 3.06
C VAL A 148 -8.57 1.24 4.04
N LEU A 149 -7.54 0.41 4.15
CA LEU A 149 -7.52 -0.69 5.10
C LEU A 149 -7.53 -0.20 6.55
N PHE A 150 -6.78 0.87 6.85
CA PHE A 150 -6.82 1.50 8.17
C PHE A 150 -8.21 2.03 8.51
N TYR A 151 -8.89 2.68 7.56
CA TYR A 151 -10.29 3.10 7.74
C TYR A 151 -11.19 1.91 8.03
N CYS A 152 -11.10 0.83 7.25
CA CYS A 152 -11.92 -0.37 7.47
C CYS A 152 -11.68 -0.97 8.87
N TRP A 153 -10.43 -0.96 9.33
CA TRP A 153 -10.08 -1.41 10.68
C TRP A 153 -10.63 -0.49 11.77
N LYS A 154 -10.53 0.83 11.59
CA LYS A 154 -10.83 1.83 12.63
C LYS A 154 -12.21 2.46 12.56
N VAL A 155 -13.02 2.11 11.56
CA VAL A 155 -14.35 2.71 11.35
C VAL A 155 -15.26 2.57 12.59
N SER A 156 -15.18 1.46 13.32
CA SER A 156 -15.94 1.24 14.55
C SER A 156 -15.48 2.16 15.68
N ASP A 157 -14.17 2.32 15.85
CA ASP A 157 -13.56 3.21 16.86
C ASP A 157 -13.92 4.67 16.58
N LEU A 158 -13.83 5.10 15.31
CA LEU A 158 -14.16 6.45 14.85
C LEU A 158 -15.63 6.81 15.10
N LYS A 159 -16.55 5.86 14.87
CA LYS A 159 -17.99 6.06 15.13
C LYS A 159 -18.30 6.16 16.62
N SER A 160 -17.55 5.45 17.48
CA SER A 160 -17.71 5.53 18.93
C SER A 160 -17.16 6.83 19.54
N SER A 161 -16.08 7.38 18.96
CA SER A 161 -15.44 8.61 19.43
C SER A 161 -16.28 9.87 19.18
N LYS A 162 -17.19 9.86 18.21
CA LYS A 162 -18.09 10.99 17.90
C LYS A 162 -19.17 11.26 18.97
N GLY A 163 -19.25 10.44 20.02
CA GLY A 163 -20.20 10.63 21.12
C GLY A 163 -19.86 11.79 22.07
N ILE A 164 -18.64 12.31 22.05
CA ILE A 164 -18.17 13.36 22.97
C ILE A 164 -17.13 14.23 22.24
N GLU A 165 -17.55 15.21 21.44
CA GLU A 165 -16.92 16.52 21.25
C GLU A 165 -17.47 17.25 20.02
N GLU A 166 -17.69 18.55 20.20
CA GLU A 166 -18.28 19.49 19.25
C GLU A 166 -17.33 19.81 18.08
N ASP A 167 -17.91 19.78 16.87
CA ASP A 167 -17.64 20.68 15.74
C ASP A 167 -16.17 20.86 15.28
N ILE A 168 -15.57 19.81 14.73
CA ILE A 168 -14.54 19.96 13.70
C ILE A 168 -15.18 19.68 12.34
N GLN A 169 -15.73 20.71 11.71
CA GLN A 169 -16.12 20.69 10.29
C GLN A 169 -14.87 20.54 9.40
N THR A 170 -14.39 19.30 9.24
CA THR A 170 -13.51 18.96 8.11
C THR A 170 -14.40 18.86 6.87
N THR A 171 -14.59 19.98 6.20
CA THR A 171 -15.49 20.09 5.05
C THR A 171 -14.99 19.20 3.91
N PHE A 172 -15.73 18.16 3.56
CA PHE A 172 -15.54 17.43 2.31
C PHE A 172 -15.71 18.40 1.14
N GLN A 173 -14.60 18.77 0.49
CA GLN A 173 -14.63 19.46 -0.78
C GLN A 173 -14.61 18.43 -1.90
N GLN A 174 -15.72 18.40 -2.64
CA GLN A 174 -15.79 17.66 -3.88
C GLN A 174 -14.98 18.42 -4.92
N SER A 175 -14.03 17.76 -5.58
CA SER A 175 -13.29 18.37 -6.68
C SER A 175 -14.27 18.81 -7.78
N SER A 176 -14.21 20.09 -8.15
CA SER A 176 -14.79 20.59 -9.39
C SER A 176 -14.05 19.91 -10.54
N GLN A 177 -14.81 19.21 -11.38
CA GLN A 177 -14.47 18.57 -12.66
C GLN A 177 -13.11 18.95 -13.29
N GLU A 178 -12.01 18.48 -12.70
CA GLU A 178 -10.72 18.39 -13.39
C GLU A 178 -10.83 17.20 -14.35
N GLU A 179 -10.16 17.24 -15.49
CA GLU A 179 -10.05 16.10 -16.40
C GLU A 179 -9.23 15.01 -15.70
N VAL A 180 -9.90 14.14 -14.95
CA VAL A 180 -9.30 12.97 -14.31
C VAL A 180 -9.82 11.73 -14.98
N SER A 181 -8.90 10.81 -15.29
CA SER A 181 -9.22 9.58 -16.02
C SER A 181 -9.23 8.38 -15.08
N ASP A 182 -10.28 7.56 -15.18
CA ASP A 182 -10.40 6.30 -14.43
C ASP A 182 -9.38 5.28 -14.96
N LEU A 183 -8.51 4.80 -14.08
CA LEU A 183 -7.47 3.82 -14.40
C LEU A 183 -8.05 2.48 -14.87
N ASN A 184 -9.29 2.14 -14.50
CA ASN A 184 -10.00 0.94 -15.01
C ASN A 184 -10.17 0.97 -16.54
N THR A 185 -10.15 2.15 -17.16
CA THR A 185 -10.27 2.29 -18.62
C THR A 185 -8.92 2.21 -19.35
N VAL A 186 -7.82 2.22 -18.60
CA VAL A 186 -6.44 2.32 -19.13
C VAL A 186 -5.70 1.01 -18.96
N LEU A 187 -5.84 0.37 -17.81
CA LEU A 187 -5.25 -0.92 -17.50
C LEU A 187 -6.33 -2.00 -17.62
N HIS A 188 -6.01 -3.12 -18.27
CA HIS A 188 -6.96 -4.19 -18.53
C HIS A 188 -7.27 -4.94 -17.22
N PHE A 189 -8.29 -4.48 -16.50
CA PHE A 189 -8.67 -5.02 -15.20
C PHE A 189 -9.78 -6.06 -15.33
N ASP A 190 -9.46 -7.33 -15.09
CA ASP A 190 -10.46 -8.40 -15.07
C ASP A 190 -11.18 -8.47 -13.72
N SER A 191 -12.27 -7.71 -13.61
CA SER A 191 -13.13 -7.69 -12.42
C SER A 191 -13.72 -9.06 -12.04
N GLN A 192 -13.90 -9.97 -13.01
CA GLN A 192 -14.45 -11.31 -12.74
C GLN A 192 -13.41 -12.20 -12.06
N LEU A 193 -12.16 -12.11 -12.50
CA LEU A 193 -11.03 -12.82 -11.88
C LEU A 193 -10.87 -12.36 -10.43
N VAL A 194 -10.97 -11.05 -10.19
CA VAL A 194 -10.78 -10.45 -8.86
C VAL A 194 -11.87 -10.86 -7.86
N GLY A 195 -13.13 -10.89 -8.28
CA GLY A 195 -14.24 -11.31 -7.42
C GLY A 195 -14.18 -12.78 -6.96
N ALA A 196 -13.38 -13.62 -7.63
CA ALA A 196 -13.16 -15.00 -7.20
C ALA A 196 -12.12 -15.13 -6.07
N PHE A 197 -11.25 -14.15 -5.88
CA PHE A 197 -10.14 -14.21 -4.92
C PHE A 197 -10.43 -13.52 -3.58
N PHE A 198 -11.41 -12.62 -3.53
CA PHE A 198 -11.64 -11.80 -2.33
C PHE A 198 -13.13 -11.76 -1.97
N CYS A 199 -13.40 -11.75 -0.67
CA CYS A 199 -14.76 -11.63 -0.13
C CYS A 199 -15.19 -10.16 -0.08
N GLU A 200 -16.44 -9.87 -0.45
CA GLU A 200 -17.01 -8.54 -0.33
C GLU A 200 -17.41 -8.24 1.12
N ASP A 201 -16.54 -7.55 1.86
CA ASP A 201 -16.97 -6.92 3.09
C ASP A 201 -17.46 -5.50 2.81
N ARG A 202 -18.78 -5.35 2.68
CA ARG A 202 -19.41 -4.04 2.52
C ARG A 202 -19.59 -3.38 3.88
N PHE A 203 -18.68 -2.47 4.20
CA PHE A 203 -18.82 -1.61 5.38
C PHE A 203 -19.52 -0.30 5.03
N ALA A 204 -20.23 0.28 6.00
CA ALA A 204 -20.84 1.60 5.87
C ALA A 204 -19.75 2.67 5.79
N PHE A 205 -19.64 3.31 4.62
CA PHE A 205 -18.62 4.29 4.26
C PHE A 205 -19.16 5.73 4.32
N ASP A 206 -18.34 6.65 4.78
CA ASP A 206 -18.60 8.09 4.76
C ASP A 206 -17.30 8.87 4.46
N TRP A 207 -17.39 9.86 3.57
CA TRP A 207 -16.22 10.64 3.13
C TRP A 207 -15.65 11.55 4.23
N ASN A 208 -16.49 12.04 5.14
CA ASN A 208 -16.03 12.84 6.27
C ASN A 208 -15.29 11.96 7.28
N ASP A 209 -15.83 10.78 7.59
CA ASP A 209 -15.14 9.78 8.43
C ASP A 209 -13.81 9.35 7.81
N PHE A 210 -13.77 9.16 6.50
CA PHE A 210 -12.55 8.81 5.78
C PHE A 210 -11.50 9.93 5.86
N SER A 211 -11.90 11.20 5.77
CA SER A 211 -11.00 12.35 5.96
C SER A 211 -10.39 12.37 7.36
N ILE A 212 -11.16 12.06 8.40
CA ILE A 212 -10.66 11.94 9.77
C ILE A 212 -9.68 10.76 9.89
N ALA A 213 -10.01 9.64 9.24
CA ALA A 213 -9.17 8.44 9.26
C ALA A 213 -7.82 8.65 8.58
N ILE A 214 -7.71 9.51 7.56
CA ILE A 214 -6.44 9.89 6.96
C ILE A 214 -5.52 10.54 8.00
N ALA A 215 -6.01 11.55 8.72
CA ALA A 215 -5.22 12.23 9.75
C ALA A 215 -4.81 11.25 10.87
N ALA A 216 -5.74 10.39 11.31
CA ALA A 216 -5.45 9.35 12.30
C ALA A 216 -4.43 8.31 11.79
N TRP A 217 -4.46 7.97 10.51
CA TRP A 217 -3.49 7.08 9.88
C TRP A 217 -2.09 7.74 9.84
N GLU A 218 -2.00 9.00 9.47
CA GLU A 218 -0.72 9.73 9.45
C GLU A 218 -0.08 9.77 10.85
N GLU A 219 -0.87 10.10 11.87
CA GLU A 219 -0.40 10.07 13.27
C GLU A 219 0.04 8.66 13.68
N TYR A 220 -0.76 7.65 13.33
CA TYR A 220 -0.48 6.24 13.62
C TYR A 220 0.86 5.79 13.03
N VAL A 221 1.07 6.01 11.72
CA VAL A 221 2.30 5.61 11.04
C VAL A 221 3.49 6.43 11.54
N HIS A 222 3.29 7.72 11.84
CA HIS A 222 4.35 8.53 12.41
C HIS A 222 4.81 8.03 13.79
N ARG A 223 3.87 7.60 14.64
CA ARG A 223 4.18 6.96 15.93
C ARG A 223 4.92 5.65 15.73
N LEU A 224 4.44 4.76 14.87
CA LEU A 224 5.11 3.48 14.56
C LEU A 224 6.53 3.69 14.02
N ARG A 225 6.72 4.69 13.15
CA ARG A 225 8.04 5.05 12.64
C ARG A 225 8.97 5.49 13.77
N LYS A 226 8.52 6.35 14.68
CA LYS A 226 9.30 6.77 15.85
C LYS A 226 9.71 5.58 16.71
N GLU A 227 8.77 4.67 16.97
CA GLU A 227 9.03 3.44 17.73
C GLU A 227 10.05 2.55 17.01
N LEU A 228 9.88 2.31 15.70
CA LEU A 228 10.82 1.53 14.90
C LEU A 228 12.23 2.15 14.96
N MET A 229 12.33 3.45 14.69
CA MET A 229 13.60 4.19 14.72
C MET A 229 14.28 4.12 16.09
N SER A 230 13.51 4.15 17.19
CA SER A 230 14.07 3.99 18.54
C SER A 230 14.66 2.59 18.81
N ARG A 231 14.18 1.58 18.08
CA ARG A 231 14.59 0.17 18.24
C ARG A 231 15.70 -0.24 17.27
N ILE A 232 15.83 0.39 16.10
CA ILE A 232 16.86 0.07 15.09
C ILE A 232 18.28 0.01 15.67
N PRO A 233 18.75 0.95 16.53
CA PRO A 233 20.09 0.87 17.10
C PRO A 233 20.34 -0.40 17.93
N GLN A 234 19.30 -0.99 18.51
CA GLN A 234 19.42 -2.23 19.27
C GLN A 234 19.69 -3.43 18.35
N TRP A 235 19.31 -3.34 17.07
CA TRP A 235 19.55 -4.38 16.09
C TRP A 235 21.01 -4.42 15.59
N SER A 236 21.72 -3.28 15.62
CA SER A 236 23.14 -3.22 15.24
C SER A 236 24.10 -3.66 16.36
N LEU A 237 23.69 -3.52 17.62
CA LEU A 237 24.49 -3.89 18.81
C LEU A 237 24.58 -5.40 19.05
N GLY A 238 23.75 -6.22 18.40
CA GLY A 238 23.80 -7.68 18.48
C GLY A 238 25.10 -8.31 17.93
N ASN A 239 25.86 -7.57 17.12
CA ASN A 239 27.13 -8.05 16.54
C ASN A 239 28.34 -8.00 17.50
N GLN A 240 28.16 -7.66 18.78
CA GLN A 240 29.24 -7.68 19.78
C GLN A 240 29.22 -8.89 20.74
N LEU A 241 28.30 -9.85 20.56
CA LEU A 241 28.15 -11.01 21.45
C LEU A 241 28.22 -12.38 20.74
N CYS A 242 28.85 -12.46 19.57
CA CYS A 242 29.22 -13.73 18.94
C CYS A 242 30.72 -13.77 18.62
#